data_AF-A0A182IZB9-F1
#
_entry.id   AF-A0A182IZB9-F1
#
_cell.length_a   1.000
_cell.length_b   1.000
_cell.length_c   1.000
_cell.angle_alpha   90.00
_cell.angle_beta   90.00
_cell.angle_gamma   90.00
#
_symmetry.space_group_name_H-M   'P 1'
#
loop_
_entity.id
_entity.type
_entity.pdbx_description
1 polymer ?
#
loop_
_entity_poly.entity_id
_entity_poly.type
_entity_poly.pdbx_seq_one_letter_code
_entity_poly.pdbx_strand_id
1 'polypeptide(L)'
;MFYKCNNVTCPPTGPTPAPPTLPPPTQPPPTLPPPTQPPPTLPPPTLPPPTIPPPTLPPIGPDPCIPGVTCPPTNCHDDMRCPAVDGVKPTLFAHSACDKFYKCSNRKACEHLCPPGLHFNALQFVCDWPGSACCDPTVPCNPPCIPGVTCP
;
A
#
# COMPACT_ATOMS: atom_id res chain seq x y z
N MET A 1 -47.42 22.79 -19.06
CA MET A 1 -48.80 22.80 -19.58
C MET A 1 -49.26 24.26 -19.55
N PHE A 2 -49.34 25.06 -20.62
CA PHE A 2 -49.55 24.78 -22.05
C PHE A 2 -49.01 25.98 -22.84
N TYR A 3 -48.21 25.77 -23.89
CA TYR A 3 -48.16 26.72 -25.00
C TYR A 3 -49.16 26.24 -26.04
N LYS A 4 -50.19 27.05 -26.26
CA LYS A 4 -51.26 26.85 -27.25
C LYS A 4 -50.67 26.86 -28.66
N CYS A 5 -50.89 25.78 -29.42
CA CYS A 5 -50.65 25.79 -30.86
C CYS A 5 -51.90 26.35 -31.55
N ASN A 6 -51.69 27.40 -32.34
CA ASN A 6 -52.71 28.22 -32.96
C ASN A 6 -53.24 27.58 -34.26
N ASN A 7 -54.50 27.85 -34.52
CA ASN A 7 -55.33 27.37 -35.62
C ASN A 7 -54.73 27.65 -37.02
N VAL A 8 -54.42 26.60 -37.79
CA VAL A 8 -54.18 26.69 -39.24
C VAL A 8 -54.89 25.52 -39.92
N THR A 9 -56.01 25.84 -40.57
CA THR A 9 -56.75 24.97 -41.50
C THR A 9 -55.89 24.60 -42.69
N CYS A 10 -55.67 23.30 -42.93
CA CYS A 10 -55.01 22.78 -44.14
C CYS A 10 -55.99 22.68 -45.32
N PRO A 11 -55.61 23.08 -46.54
CA PRO A 11 -56.44 22.99 -47.76
C PRO A 11 -56.47 21.56 -48.36
N PRO A 12 -57.41 21.26 -49.29
CA PRO A 12 -57.69 19.90 -49.74
C PRO A 12 -56.56 19.29 -50.58
N THR A 13 -56.25 18.03 -50.30
CA THR A 13 -55.27 17.18 -51.00
C THR A 13 -55.73 16.88 -52.43
N GLY A 14 -54.96 17.33 -53.43
CA GLY A 14 -55.10 16.88 -54.82
C GLY A 14 -54.71 15.40 -54.99
N PRO A 15 -54.98 14.80 -56.17
CA PRO A 15 -54.75 13.37 -56.41
C PRO A 15 -53.25 13.04 -56.38
N THR A 16 -52.87 12.15 -55.48
CA THR A 16 -51.51 11.65 -55.29
C THR A 16 -51.02 10.92 -56.55
N PRO A 17 -49.87 11.28 -57.15
CA PRO A 17 -49.26 10.49 -58.21
C PRO A 17 -48.85 9.10 -57.69
N ALA A 18 -49.06 8.06 -58.50
CA ALA A 18 -48.65 6.70 -58.16
C ALA A 18 -47.12 6.62 -57.95
N PRO A 19 -46.66 5.87 -56.94
CA PRO A 19 -45.23 5.80 -56.61
C PRO A 19 -44.45 5.06 -57.70
N PRO A 20 -43.22 5.51 -58.03
CA PRO A 20 -42.37 4.83 -59.00
C PRO A 20 -41.92 3.48 -58.45
N THR A 21 -42.10 2.43 -59.24
CA THR A 21 -41.66 1.07 -58.90
C THR A 21 -40.14 1.01 -58.93
N LEU A 22 -39.50 0.96 -57.75
CA LEU A 22 -38.05 0.80 -57.65
C LEU A 22 -37.65 -0.67 -57.91
N PRO A 23 -36.51 -0.92 -58.56
CA PRO A 23 -35.98 -2.28 -58.73
C PRO A 23 -35.57 -2.89 -57.37
N PRO A 24 -35.59 -4.23 -57.24
CA PRO A 24 -35.25 -4.89 -56.00
C PRO A 24 -33.77 -4.65 -55.62
N PRO A 25 -33.47 -4.44 -54.33
CA PRO A 25 -32.11 -4.19 -53.87
C PRO A 25 -31.27 -5.46 -54.03
N THR A 26 -30.16 -5.36 -54.76
CA THR A 26 -29.17 -6.42 -54.87
C THR A 26 -28.34 -6.43 -53.59
N GLN A 27 -28.59 -7.39 -52.70
CA GLN A 27 -27.80 -7.51 -51.47
C GLN A 27 -26.43 -8.12 -51.78
N PRO A 28 -25.33 -7.54 -51.28
CA PRO A 28 -24.02 -8.16 -51.37
C PRO A 28 -23.98 -9.46 -50.53
N PRO A 29 -23.14 -10.43 -50.90
CA PRO A 29 -23.04 -11.69 -50.18
C PRO A 29 -22.60 -11.48 -48.72
N PRO A 30 -23.13 -12.27 -47.77
CA PRO A 30 -22.80 -12.12 -46.36
C PRO A 30 -21.32 -12.44 -46.14
N THR A 31 -20.58 -11.46 -45.63
CA THR A 31 -19.18 -11.63 -45.24
C THR A 31 -19.15 -12.29 -43.87
N LEU A 32 -18.75 -13.56 -43.78
CA LEU A 32 -18.56 -14.22 -42.49
C LEU A 32 -17.35 -13.59 -41.78
N PRO A 33 -17.46 -13.26 -40.48
CA PRO A 33 -16.32 -12.79 -39.72
C PRO A 33 -15.26 -13.88 -39.59
N PRO A 34 -13.96 -13.53 -39.52
CA PRO A 34 -12.91 -14.50 -39.26
C PRO A 34 -13.15 -15.20 -37.92
N PRO A 35 -12.79 -16.49 -37.77
CA PRO A 35 -12.88 -17.17 -36.49
C PRO A 35 -11.92 -16.52 -35.49
N THR A 36 -12.47 -15.88 -34.46
CA THR A 36 -11.69 -15.32 -33.36
C THR A 36 -11.12 -16.47 -32.54
N GLN A 37 -9.86 -16.83 -32.77
CA GLN A 37 -9.18 -17.76 -31.87
C GLN A 37 -8.94 -17.05 -30.52
N PRO A 38 -9.24 -17.71 -29.39
CA PRO A 38 -8.88 -17.17 -28.09
C PRO A 38 -7.34 -17.04 -27.99
N PRO A 39 -6.83 -16.05 -27.23
CA PRO A 39 -5.40 -15.91 -27.01
C PRO A 39 -4.81 -17.21 -26.44
N PRO A 40 -3.60 -17.62 -26.85
CA PRO A 40 -2.94 -18.77 -26.23
C PRO A 40 -2.71 -18.45 -24.75
N THR A 41 -3.41 -19.19 -23.87
CA THR A 41 -3.21 -19.08 -22.43
C THR A 41 -1.86 -19.68 -22.08
N LEU A 42 -0.84 -18.82 -21.87
CA LEU A 42 0.43 -19.29 -21.32
C LEU A 42 0.16 -19.80 -19.89
N PRO A 43 0.69 -20.99 -19.51
CA PRO A 43 0.62 -21.43 -18.14
C PRO A 43 1.34 -20.42 -17.23
N PRO A 44 0.83 -20.17 -16.02
CA PRO A 44 1.51 -19.31 -15.06
C PRO A 44 2.92 -19.88 -14.78
N PRO A 45 3.94 -19.03 -14.59
CA PRO A 45 5.28 -19.49 -14.25
C PRO A 45 5.22 -20.21 -12.90
N THR A 46 5.45 -21.52 -12.90
CA THR A 46 5.58 -22.30 -11.69
C THR A 46 6.94 -21.99 -11.07
N LEU A 47 6.98 -20.97 -10.20
CA LEU A 47 8.13 -20.77 -9.34
C LEU A 47 8.30 -22.02 -8.46
N PRO A 48 9.52 -22.58 -8.33
CA PRO A 48 9.74 -23.66 -7.37
C PRO A 48 9.34 -23.17 -5.97
N PRO A 49 8.74 -24.03 -5.13
CA PRO A 49 8.43 -23.65 -3.76
C PRO A 49 9.72 -23.21 -3.06
N PRO A 50 9.68 -22.15 -2.24
CA PRO A 50 10.84 -21.74 -1.46
C PRO A 50 11.21 -22.91 -0.56
N THR A 51 12.40 -23.49 -0.77
CA THR A 51 12.94 -24.51 0.12
C THR A 51 13.33 -23.81 1.42
N ILE A 52 12.36 -23.65 2.33
CA ILE A 52 12.64 -23.18 3.70
C ILE A 52 13.51 -24.27 4.33
N PRO A 53 14.76 -23.97 4.75
CA PRO A 53 15.57 -24.93 5.48
C PRO A 53 14.83 -25.35 6.76
N PRO A 54 14.99 -26.59 7.24
CA PRO A 54 14.25 -27.07 8.40
C PRO A 54 14.47 -26.12 9.60
N PRO A 55 13.43 -25.85 10.41
CA PRO A 55 13.58 -25.05 11.62
C PRO A 55 14.56 -25.79 12.52
N THR A 56 15.75 -25.21 12.69
CA THR A 56 16.73 -25.73 13.63
C THR A 56 16.10 -25.57 15.01
N LEU A 57 15.77 -26.68 15.67
CA LEU A 57 15.30 -26.67 17.06
C LEU A 57 16.28 -25.81 17.87
N PRO A 58 15.83 -24.77 18.59
CA PRO A 58 16.72 -24.03 19.48
C PRO A 58 17.23 -25.00 20.55
N PRO A 59 18.53 -24.96 20.89
CA PRO A 59 19.09 -25.83 21.90
C PRO A 59 18.37 -25.58 23.23
N ILE A 60 17.82 -26.65 23.79
CA ILE A 60 17.27 -26.68 25.14
C ILE A 60 18.48 -26.73 26.06
N GLY A 61 19.04 -25.56 26.38
CA GLY A 61 20.23 -25.42 27.22
C GLY A 61 20.26 -24.04 27.86
N PRO A 62 20.73 -23.92 29.10
CA PRO A 62 20.75 -22.65 29.82
C PRO A 62 21.99 -21.86 29.38
N ASP A 63 22.01 -21.29 28.17
CA ASP A 63 23.25 -20.71 27.65
C ASP A 63 23.44 -19.20 27.94
N PRO A 64 24.60 -18.83 28.51
CA PRO A 64 25.13 -17.48 28.56
C PRO A 64 25.77 -17.09 27.22
N CYS A 65 25.35 -15.93 26.71
CA CYS A 65 25.97 -15.04 25.71
C CYS A 65 27.27 -15.53 25.03
N ILE A 66 27.18 -16.04 23.80
CA ILE A 66 28.33 -16.27 22.91
C ILE A 66 28.55 -15.02 22.02
N PRO A 67 29.79 -14.50 21.88
CA PRO A 67 30.07 -13.36 20.99
C PRO A 67 29.93 -13.75 19.51
N GLY A 68 28.95 -13.17 18.81
CA GLY A 68 28.75 -13.38 17.37
C GLY A 68 27.31 -13.64 16.92
N VAL A 69 26.38 -13.80 17.87
CA VAL A 69 24.93 -13.79 17.61
C VAL A 69 24.33 -12.61 18.35
N THR A 70 23.89 -11.63 17.58
CA THR A 70 23.18 -10.43 18.00
C THR A 70 22.02 -10.76 18.95
N CYS A 71 22.22 -10.53 20.23
CA CYS A 71 21.16 -10.12 21.13
C CYS A 71 21.20 -8.58 21.23
N PRO A 72 20.09 -7.88 20.90
CA PRO A 72 19.98 -6.50 21.23
C PRO A 72 20.07 -6.35 22.75
N PRO A 73 20.95 -5.47 23.24
CA PRO A 73 21.64 -4.44 22.47
C PRO A 73 23.16 -4.57 22.58
N THR A 74 23.80 -4.99 21.50
CA THR A 74 25.27 -5.13 21.41
C THR A 74 25.99 -3.78 21.27
N ASN A 75 25.27 -2.66 21.24
CA ASN A 75 25.85 -1.31 21.33
C ASN A 75 25.13 -0.50 22.42
N CYS A 76 25.33 -0.95 23.66
CA CYS A 76 24.94 -0.21 24.85
C CYS A 76 26.09 0.67 25.32
N HIS A 77 25.90 1.97 25.28
CA HIS A 77 26.84 2.97 25.79
C HIS A 77 26.24 3.66 27.01
N ASP A 78 27.06 3.94 28.03
CA ASP A 78 26.66 4.74 29.18
C ASP A 78 26.26 6.15 28.76
N ASP A 79 24.95 6.45 28.78
CA ASP A 79 24.41 7.75 28.36
C ASP A 79 23.64 8.38 29.52
N MET A 80 23.99 9.62 29.85
CA MET A 80 23.42 10.36 30.99
C MET A 80 21.95 10.77 30.80
N ARG A 81 21.42 10.65 29.57
CA ARG A 81 20.00 10.85 29.25
C ARG A 81 19.18 9.63 29.68
N CYS A 82 19.83 8.47 29.84
CA CYS A 82 19.18 7.27 30.37
C CYS A 82 19.08 7.31 31.90
N PRO A 83 17.92 6.93 32.47
CA PRO A 83 17.76 6.86 33.91
C PRO A 83 18.67 5.79 34.52
N ALA A 84 19.08 6.00 35.78
CA ALA A 84 19.97 5.08 36.49
C ALA A 84 19.38 3.67 36.66
N VAL A 85 18.07 3.62 36.80
CA VAL A 85 17.28 2.39 36.97
C VAL A 85 16.14 2.44 35.97
N ASP A 86 15.81 1.27 35.42
CA ASP A 86 14.67 1.14 34.52
C ASP A 86 13.36 1.44 35.25
N GLY A 87 12.55 2.31 34.65
CA GLY A 87 11.21 2.60 35.12
C GLY A 87 10.16 1.63 34.56
N VAL A 88 8.91 1.79 35.00
CA VAL A 88 7.76 1.05 34.44
C VAL A 88 7.59 1.30 32.94
N LYS A 89 7.94 2.51 32.47
CA LYS A 89 7.94 2.86 31.05
C LYS A 89 9.38 2.82 30.50
N PRO A 90 9.62 2.17 29.36
CA PRO A 90 10.92 2.22 28.70
C PRO A 90 11.20 3.65 28.24
N THR A 91 12.41 4.13 28.47
CA THR A 91 12.88 5.40 27.90
C THR A 91 13.50 5.10 26.54
N LEU A 92 13.03 5.78 25.50
CA LEU A 92 13.42 5.55 24.11
C LEU A 92 13.86 6.87 23.47
N PHE A 93 14.89 6.84 22.62
CA PHE A 93 15.41 8.02 21.93
C PHE A 93 15.61 7.75 20.44
N ALA A 94 15.49 8.81 19.64
CA ALA A 94 15.79 8.76 18.23
C ALA A 94 17.28 8.52 17.99
N HIS A 95 17.59 7.68 17.01
CA HIS A 95 18.93 7.52 16.47
C HIS A 95 19.08 8.42 15.23
N SER A 96 20.31 8.68 14.79
CA SER A 96 20.57 9.45 13.56
C SER A 96 20.05 8.76 12.30
N ALA A 97 20.17 7.44 12.26
CA ALA A 97 19.54 6.57 11.27
C ALA A 97 18.08 6.25 11.65
N CYS A 98 17.17 6.39 10.69
CA CYS A 98 15.74 6.22 10.93
C CYS A 98 15.29 4.80 11.24
N ASP A 99 15.98 3.79 10.71
CA ASP A 99 15.73 2.39 11.00
C ASP A 99 16.28 1.95 12.37
N LYS A 100 16.77 2.89 13.20
CA LYS A 100 17.37 2.62 14.50
C LYS A 100 16.77 3.52 15.57
N PHE A 101 16.83 3.05 16.81
CA PHE A 101 16.49 3.83 18.00
C PHE A 101 17.33 3.39 19.19
N TYR A 102 17.45 4.24 20.19
CA TYR A 102 18.04 3.86 21.47
C TYR A 102 16.95 3.50 22.46
N LYS A 103 17.18 2.42 23.22
CA LYS A 103 16.39 2.07 24.40
C LYS A 103 17.28 2.17 25.62
N CYS A 104 16.79 2.75 26.70
CA CYS A 104 17.55 2.75 27.94
C CYS A 104 17.45 1.42 28.67
N SER A 105 18.55 1.01 29.27
CA SER A 105 18.65 -0.08 30.25
C SER A 105 19.71 0.28 31.29
N ASN A 106 19.34 0.44 32.56
CA ASN A 106 20.27 0.72 33.68
C ASN A 106 21.39 1.75 33.35
N ARG A 107 21.02 3.00 33.00
CA ARG A 107 21.93 4.09 32.59
C ARG A 107 22.65 3.89 31.24
N LYS A 108 22.32 2.86 30.48
CA LYS A 108 22.92 2.60 29.17
C LYS A 108 21.91 2.86 28.06
N ALA A 109 22.29 3.66 27.07
CA ALA A 109 21.56 3.82 25.82
C ALA A 109 21.99 2.71 24.87
N CYS A 110 21.03 1.90 24.51
CA CYS A 110 21.25 0.66 23.81
C CYS A 110 20.62 0.72 22.43
N GLU A 111 21.39 0.51 21.37
CA GLU A 111 20.88 0.58 20.00
C GLU A 111 20.00 -0.64 19.66
N HIS A 112 18.85 -0.34 19.07
CA HIS A 112 17.91 -1.30 18.53
C HIS A 112 17.58 -0.93 17.08
N LEU A 113 17.35 -1.95 16.26
CA LEU A 113 16.87 -1.79 14.90
C LEU A 113 15.35 -1.89 14.89
N CYS A 114 14.69 -1.02 14.12
CA CYS A 114 13.31 -1.20 13.76
C CYS A 114 13.14 -2.39 12.81
N PRO A 115 11.93 -2.98 12.73
CA PRO A 115 11.61 -3.93 11.68
C PRO A 115 11.90 -3.35 10.30
N PRO A 116 12.27 -4.19 9.31
CA PRO A 116 12.70 -3.72 8.00
C PRO A 116 11.61 -2.87 7.34
N GLY A 117 11.97 -1.65 6.94
CA GLY A 117 11.06 -0.70 6.29
C GLY A 117 10.24 0.18 7.24
N LEU A 118 10.49 0.10 8.56
CA LEU A 118 9.88 0.99 9.55
C LEU A 118 10.91 1.96 10.11
N HIS A 119 10.46 3.18 10.40
CA HIS A 119 11.27 4.25 10.97
C HIS A 119 10.85 4.51 12.41
N PHE A 120 11.81 4.86 13.27
CA PHE A 120 11.48 5.24 14.64
C PHE A 120 10.72 6.57 14.68
N ASN A 121 9.52 6.53 15.25
CA ASN A 121 8.69 7.70 15.51
C ASN A 121 9.00 8.25 16.90
N ALA A 122 9.70 9.39 16.96
CA ALA A 122 10.08 10.04 18.21
C ALA A 122 8.90 10.64 19.00
N LEU A 123 7.73 10.82 18.36
CA LEU A 123 6.52 11.34 19.02
C LEU A 123 5.74 10.23 19.74
N GLN A 124 5.76 9.02 19.19
CA GLN A 124 5.03 7.86 19.72
C GLN A 124 5.95 6.84 20.41
N PHE A 125 7.26 7.05 20.33
CA PHE A 125 8.30 6.15 20.84
C PHE A 125 8.13 4.70 20.33
N VAL A 126 7.79 4.55 19.04
CA VAL A 126 7.55 3.25 18.40
C VAL A 126 8.09 3.26 16.97
N CYS A 127 8.41 2.11 16.41
CA CYS A 127 8.70 1.99 14.99
C CYS A 127 7.39 2.08 14.20
N ASP A 128 7.28 3.06 13.31
CA ASP A 128 6.11 3.31 12.47
C ASP A 128 6.52 3.47 11.00
N TRP A 129 5.55 3.66 10.12
CA TRP A 129 5.83 3.88 8.71
C TRP A 129 6.58 5.20 8.50
N PRO A 130 7.49 5.27 7.50
CA PRO A 130 8.33 6.44 7.29
C PRO A 130 7.54 7.74 7.07
N GLY A 131 6.37 7.65 6.41
CA GLY A 131 5.47 8.80 6.21
C GLY A 131 4.79 9.32 7.49
N SER A 132 4.65 8.49 8.53
CA SER A 132 4.11 8.88 9.84
C SER A 132 5.20 9.26 10.83
N ALA A 133 6.33 8.54 10.81
CA ALA A 133 7.47 8.78 11.69
C ALA A 133 8.21 10.07 11.33
N CYS A 134 8.14 10.48 10.05
CA CYS A 134 8.73 11.72 9.53
C CYS A 134 10.20 11.90 9.87
N CYS A 135 10.93 10.79 10.05
CA CYS A 135 12.35 10.80 10.37
C CYS A 135 13.20 11.14 9.16
N ASP A 136 12.81 10.65 7.98
CA ASP A 136 13.58 10.82 6.75
C ASP A 136 13.01 11.97 5.91
N PRO A 137 13.82 12.98 5.54
CA PRO A 137 13.36 14.16 4.80
C PRO A 137 13.06 13.89 3.32
N THR A 138 13.51 12.74 2.78
CA THR A 138 13.21 12.34 1.40
C THR A 138 11.83 11.71 1.26
N VAL A 139 11.26 11.23 2.36
CA VAL A 139 9.90 10.69 2.40
C VAL A 139 8.92 11.81 2.78
N PRO A 140 7.84 12.03 2.01
CA PRO A 140 6.82 13.01 2.38
C PRO A 140 6.19 12.61 3.72
N CYS A 141 6.38 13.45 4.72
CA CYS A 141 5.73 13.37 6.01
C CYS A 141 4.23 13.66 5.83
N ASN A 142 3.43 12.60 5.84
CA ASN A 142 1.98 12.69 5.80
C ASN A 142 1.40 11.80 6.92
N PRO A 143 1.57 12.22 8.19
CA PRO A 143 1.02 11.46 9.30
C PRO A 143 -0.50 11.36 9.11
N PRO A 144 -1.09 10.16 9.27
CA PRO A 144 -2.52 10.00 9.11
C PRO A 144 -3.24 10.93 10.10
N CYS A 145 -3.93 11.94 9.57
CA CYS A 145 -4.79 12.80 10.36
C CYS A 145 -6.05 12.00 10.76
N ILE A 146 -5.95 11.22 11.83
CA ILE A 146 -7.14 10.61 12.42
C ILE A 146 -7.79 11.71 13.27
N PRO A 147 -8.97 12.25 12.89
CA PRO A 147 -9.63 13.29 13.67
C PRO A 147 -9.93 12.76 15.07
N GLY A 148 -9.27 13.34 16.08
CA GLY A 148 -9.50 13.03 17.50
C GLY A 148 -8.34 12.38 18.27
N VAL A 149 -7.17 12.10 17.66
CA VAL A 149 -6.02 11.53 18.39
C VAL A 149 -4.71 12.30 18.28
N THR A 150 -4.39 12.94 17.15
CA THR A 150 -3.00 13.38 16.91
C THR A 150 -2.79 14.74 16.22
N CYS A 151 -3.77 15.66 16.21
CA CYS A 151 -3.51 17.03 15.77
C CYS A 151 -3.56 18.02 16.96
N PRO A 152 -2.59 18.96 17.10
CA PRO A 152 -2.59 20.01 18.12
C PRO A 152 -3.69 21.05 17.91
#